data_AF-A0A7W0JZS0-F1
#
_entry.id   AF-A0A7W0JZS0-F1
#
_cell.length_a   1.000
_cell.length_b   1.000
_cell.length_c   1.000
_cell.angle_alpha   90.00
_cell.angle_beta   90.00
_cell.angle_gamma   90.00
#
_symmetry.space_group_name_H-M   'P 1'
#
loop_
_entity.id
_entity.type
_entity.pdbx_description
1 polymer ?
#
loop_
_entity_poly.entity_id
_entity_poly.type
_entity_poly.pdbx_seq_one_letter_code
_entity_poly.pdbx_strand_id
1 'polypeptide(L)'
;MRVLFDTNVILDVLLARAPHVGPATALLDKVAANELDGVLGATTITTIHYLATRVVGKLQARLQGFSNARLKIYAPEELLRFLQATPQS
;
A
#
# COMPACT_ATOMS: atom_id res chain seq x y z
N MET A 1 12.40 -0.04 -9.29
CA MET A 1 12.65 -0.49 -7.89
C MET A 1 11.38 -1.13 -7.36
N ARG A 2 11.48 -2.23 -6.59
CA ARG A 2 10.33 -2.86 -5.94
C ARG A 2 10.21 -2.40 -4.49
N VAL A 3 9.01 -2.04 -4.05
CA VAL A 3 8.75 -1.47 -2.73
C VAL A 3 7.60 -2.23 -2.07
N LEU A 4 7.86 -2.78 -0.88
CA LEU A 4 6.83 -3.33 0.00
C LEU A 4 6.21 -2.20 0.82
N PHE A 5 4.92 -1.96 0.61
CA PHE A 5 4.15 -0.98 1.35
C PHE A 5 3.63 -1.59 2.65
N ASP A 6 3.84 -0.88 3.77
CA ASP A 6 3.20 -1.23 5.03
C ASP A 6 1.70 -0.92 4.99
N THR A 7 0.92 -1.61 5.83
CA THR A 7 -0.50 -1.36 6.00
C THR A 7 -0.80 0.11 6.32
N ASN A 8 0.03 0.76 7.13
CA ASN A 8 -0.19 2.14 7.52
C ASN A 8 -0.10 3.13 6.36
N VAL A 9 0.77 2.91 5.39
CA VAL A 9 0.90 3.80 4.22
C VAL A 9 -0.39 3.77 3.39
N ILE A 10 -0.99 2.58 3.25
CA ILE A 10 -2.27 2.42 2.57
C ILE A 10 -3.39 3.09 3.38
N LEU A 11 -3.40 2.94 4.70
CA LEU A 11 -4.34 3.61 5.59
C LEU A 11 -4.19 5.13 5.58
N ASP A 12 -2.99 5.69 5.44
CA ASP A 12 -2.75 7.13 5.37
C ASP A 12 -3.50 7.76 4.19
N VAL A 13 -3.52 7.07 3.04
CA VAL A 13 -4.27 7.52 1.85
C VAL A 13 -5.77 7.25 2.01
N LEU A 14 -6.15 6.04 2.42
CA LEU A 14 -7.56 5.66 2.56
C LEU A 14 -8.33 6.49 3.61
N LEU A 15 -7.66 6.91 4.68
CA LEU A 15 -8.26 7.67 5.78
C LEU A 15 -7.86 9.16 5.79
N ALA A 16 -7.08 9.61 4.79
CA ALA A 16 -6.53 10.95 4.71
C ALA A 16 -5.81 11.41 6.00
N ARG A 17 -4.97 10.53 6.58
CA ARG A 17 -4.30 10.82 7.87
C ARG A 17 -3.17 11.82 7.67
N ALA A 18 -3.27 12.98 8.31
CA ALA A 18 -2.16 13.92 8.41
C ALA A 18 -1.12 13.42 9.44
N PRO A 19 0.18 13.69 9.23
CA PRO A 19 0.77 14.44 8.12
C PRO A 19 1.16 13.58 6.90
N HIS A 20 0.92 12.26 6.94
CA HIS A 20 1.52 11.32 5.99
C HIS A 20 0.73 11.12 4.69
N VAL A 21 -0.52 11.59 4.60
CA VAL A 21 -1.36 11.46 3.40
C VAL A 21 -0.68 11.98 2.12
N GLY A 22 0.04 13.11 2.20
CA GLY A 22 0.75 13.69 1.05
C GLY A 22 1.86 12.78 0.53
N PRO A 23 2.86 12.44 1.36
CA PRO A 23 3.91 11.49 0.99
C PRO A 23 3.39 10.12 0.54
N ALA A 24 2.38 9.56 1.23
CA ALA A 24 1.80 8.27 0.89
C ALA A 24 1.10 8.29 -0.49
N THR A 25 0.37 9.36 -0.79
CA THR A 25 -0.26 9.56 -2.11
C THR A 25 0.80 9.63 -3.21
N ALA A 26 1.87 10.40 -2.99
CA ALA A 26 2.96 10.52 -3.97
C ALA A 26 3.65 9.19 -4.27
N LEU A 27 3.79 8.29 -3.29
CA LEU A 27 4.32 6.95 -3.51
C LEU A 27 3.39 6.09 -4.37
N LEU A 28 2.07 6.17 -4.16
CA LEU A 28 1.10 5.45 -4.97
C LEU A 28 0.99 6.01 -6.39
N ASP A 29 1.11 7.33 -6.56
CA ASP A 29 1.17 7.97 -7.88
C ASP A 29 2.37 7.46 -8.69
N LYS A 30 3.52 7.24 -8.03
CA LYS A 30 4.68 6.61 -8.66
C LYS A 30 4.42 5.15 -9.08
N VAL A 31 3.63 4.41 -8.31
CA VAL A 31 3.19 3.06 -8.72
C VAL A 31 2.26 3.15 -9.93
N ALA A 32 1.31 4.09 -9.93
CA ALA A 32 0.41 4.33 -11.05
C ALA A 32 1.16 4.74 -12.33
N ALA A 33 2.24 5.50 -12.19
CA ALA A 33 3.14 5.89 -13.28
C ALA A 33 4.12 4.77 -13.73
N ASN A 34 4.06 3.58 -13.13
CA ASN A 34 5.00 2.47 -13.32
C ASN A 34 6.47 2.81 -12.98
N GLU A 35 6.71 3.84 -12.16
CA GLU A 35 8.05 4.18 -11.65
C GLU A 35 8.47 3.26 -10.48
N LEU A 36 7.48 2.71 -9.76
CA LEU A 36 7.67 1.77 -8.66
C LEU A 36 6.86 0.48 -8.89
N ASP A 37 7.47 -0.67 -8.64
CA ASP A 37 6.76 -1.95 -8.53
C ASP A 37 6.28 -2.10 -7.08
N GLY A 38 5.04 -1.71 -6.81
CA GLY A 38 4.47 -1.72 -5.47
C GLY A 38 3.90 -3.08 -5.07
N VAL A 39 4.24 -3.56 -3.88
CA VAL A 39 3.76 -4.83 -3.32
C VAL A 39 3.16 -4.63 -1.93
N LEU A 40 2.18 -5.47 -1.58
CA LEU A 40 1.51 -5.54 -0.28
C LEU A 40 1.57 -6.96 0.26
N GLY A 41 1.60 -7.12 1.58
CA GLY A 41 1.38 -8.42 2.20
C GLY A 41 -0.10 -8.84 2.13
N ALA A 42 -0.39 -10.13 1.98
CA ALA A 42 -1.75 -10.66 1.98
C ALA A 42 -2.52 -10.30 3.26
N THR A 43 -1.85 -10.27 4.41
CA THR A 43 -2.42 -9.85 5.70
C THR A 43 -2.79 -8.37 5.76
N THR A 44 -2.17 -7.52 4.92
CA THR A 44 -2.54 -6.10 4.81
C THR A 44 -3.96 -5.95 4.26
N ILE A 45 -4.35 -6.79 3.29
CA ILE A 45 -5.69 -6.74 2.69
C ILE A 45 -6.76 -7.10 3.72
N THR A 46 -6.55 -8.18 4.48
CA THR A 46 -7.50 -8.59 5.53
C THR A 46 -7.57 -7.57 6.66
N THR A 47 -6.44 -6.93 7.00
CA THR A 47 -6.38 -5.86 8.00
C THR A 47 -7.12 -4.61 7.54
N ILE A 48 -6.94 -4.17 6.29
CA ILE A 48 -7.68 -3.04 5.72
C ILE A 48 -9.17 -3.37 5.69
N HIS A 49 -9.56 -4.58 5.29
CA HIS A 49 -10.96 -5.00 5.30
C HIS A 49 -11.56 -4.95 6.72
N TYR A 50 -10.85 -5.48 7.72
CA TYR A 50 -11.28 -5.44 9.11
C TYR A 50 -11.39 -4.00 9.65
N LEU A 51 -10.40 -3.14 9.36
CA LEU A 51 -10.42 -1.75 9.81
C LEU A 51 -11.50 -0.95 9.08
N ALA A 52 -11.67 -1.15 7.77
CA ALA A 52 -12.73 -0.53 6.99
C ALA A 52 -14.11 -0.88 7.56
N THR A 53 -14.35 -2.16 7.87
CA THR A 53 -15.62 -2.65 8.43
C THR A 53 -15.87 -2.22 9.88
N ARG A 54 -14.82 -1.93 10.67
CA ARG A 54 -14.97 -1.37 12.02
C ARG A 54 -15.11 0.14 12.07
N VAL A 55 -14.64 0.85 11.03
CA VAL A 55 -14.56 2.31 10.99
C VAL A 55 -15.43 2.89 9.86
N VAL A 56 -16.50 2.18 9.46
CA VAL A 56 -17.35 2.46 8.28
C VAL A 56 -17.93 3.89 8.22
N GLY A 57 -17.90 4.67 9.31
CA GLY A 57 -18.27 6.09 9.30
C GLY A 57 -17.15 7.10 8.97
N LYS A 58 -15.86 6.74 9.07
CA LYS A 58 -14.72 7.67 8.83
C LYS A 58 -13.89 7.35 7.60
N LEU A 59 -14.14 6.22 6.93
CA LEU A 59 -13.48 5.88 5.67
C LEU A 59 -14.10 6.70 4.52
N GLN A 60 -13.96 8.03 4.57
CA GLN A 60 -14.07 8.85 3.37
C GLN A 60 -12.82 8.57 2.54
N ALA A 61 -12.84 7.45 1.82
CA ALA A 61 -11.76 7.06 0.94
C ALA A 61 -11.58 8.12 -0.15
N ARG A 62 -10.54 8.94 -0.03
CA ARG A 62 -10.04 9.71 -1.17
C ARG A 62 -9.25 8.76 -2.05
N LEU A 63 -9.93 8.16 -3.01
CA LEU A 63 -9.34 7.26 -4.01
C LEU A 63 -8.41 7.97 -5.00
N GLN A 64 -8.09 9.26 -4.81
CA GLN A 64 -7.27 10.03 -5.76
C GLN A 64 -5.92 9.35 -6.04
N GLY A 65 -5.25 8.84 -5.01
CA GLY A 65 -3.98 8.08 -5.16
C GLY A 65 -4.13 6.62 -5.59
N PHE A 66 -5.36 6.08 -5.64
CA PHE A 66 -5.63 4.68 -6.04
C PHE A 66 -6.22 4.56 -7.44
N SER A 67 -6.46 5.67 -8.13
CA SER A 67 -7.23 5.67 -9.37
C SER A 67 -6.64 4.77 -10.46
N ASN A 68 -5.31 4.59 -10.49
CA ASN A 68 -4.62 3.68 -11.42
C ASN A 68 -3.46 2.87 -10.81
N ALA A 69 -3.22 2.97 -9.50
CA ALA A 69 -2.13 2.24 -8.85
C ALA A 69 -2.46 0.74 -8.74
N ARG A 70 -1.61 -0.12 -9.31
CA ARG A 70 -1.73 -1.58 -9.20
C ARG A 70 -0.68 -2.14 -8.26
N LEU A 71 -1.12 -2.58 -7.08
CA LEU A 71 -0.27 -3.23 -6.07
C LEU A 71 -0.39 -4.75 -6.19
N LYS A 72 0.75 -5.46 -6.22
CA LYS A 72 0.77 -6.92 -6.18
C LYS A 72 0.63 -7.40 -4.73
N ILE A 73 -0.12 -8.47 -4.51
CA ILE A 73 -0.28 -9.07 -3.18
C ILE A 73 0.67 -10.26 -3.06
N TYR A 74 1.47 -10.27 -2.00
CA TYR A 74 2.43 -11.31 -1.68
C TYR A 74 1.96 -12.09 -0.44
N ALA A 75 1.94 -13.40 -0.54
CA ALA A 75 1.83 -14.30 0.59
C ALA A 75 3.07 -14.21 1.50
N PRO A 76 2.99 -14.63 2.78
CA PRO A 76 4.12 -14.55 3.71
C PRO A 76 5.43 -15.13 3.17
N GLU A 77 5.37 -16.27 2.49
CA GLU A 77 6.51 -16.95 1.87
C GLU A 77 7.12 -16.14 0.71
N GLU A 78 6.28 -15.43 -0.06
CA GLU A 78 6.73 -14.56 -1.14
C GLU A 78 7.40 -13.30 -0.58
N LEU A 79 6.90 -12.77 0.54
CA LEU A 79 7.53 -11.67 1.27
C LEU A 79 8.90 -12.06 1.83
N LEU A 80 9.01 -13.25 2.44
CA LEU A 80 10.30 -13.75 2.93
C LEU A 80 11.32 -13.83 1.80
N ARG A 81 10.92 -14.37 0.63
CA ARG A 81 11.78 -14.40 -0.56
C ARG A 81 12.14 -13.00 -1.05
N PHE A 82 11.20 -12.06 -1.03
CA PHE A 82 11.45 -10.67 -1.39
C PHE A 82 12.49 -10.00 -0.48
N LEU A 83 12.39 -10.21 0.82
CA LEU A 83 13.34 -9.65 1.81
C LEU A 83 14.72 -10.30 1.74
N GLN A 84 14.77 -11.58 1.35
CA GLN A 84 16.01 -12.34 1.19
C GLN A 84 16.68 -12.13 -0.18
N ALA A 85 15.98 -11.54 -1.15
CA ALA A 85 16.54 -11.23 -2.45
C ALA A 85 17.58 -10.10 -2.29
N THR A 86 18.86 -10.46 -2.34
CA THR A 86 19.96 -9.50 -2.39
C THR A 86 19.81 -8.62 -3.63
N PRO A 87 20.06 -7.30 -3.54
CA PRO A 87 20.19 -6.47 -4.73
C PRO A 87 21.30 -7.06 -5.60
N GLN A 88 21.00 -7.49 -6.82
CA GLN A 88 22.04 -7.76 -7.79
C GLN A 88 22.69 -6.40 -8.10
N SER A 89 23.91 -6.22 -7.59
CA SER A 89 24.81 -5.09 -7.84
C SER A 89 25.24 -5.04 -9.29
#